data_AF-A0A4Q0VIC0-F1
#
_entry.id   AF-A0A4Q0VIC0-F1
#
_cell.length_a   1.000
_cell.length_b   1.000
_cell.length_c   1.000
_cell.angle_alpha   90.00
_cell.angle_beta   90.00
_cell.angle_gamma   90.00
#
_symmetry.space_group_name_H-M   'P 1'
#
loop_
_entity.id
_entity.type
_entity.pdbx_description
1 polymer ?
#
loop_
_entity_poly.entity_id
_entity_poly.type
_entity_poly.pdbx_seq_one_letter_code
_entity_poly.pdbx_strand_id
1 'polypeptide(L)' 'MGMTGSYEFMAAEAIYQNSSSPDKQMAFVDGASHNIVPEKAAERFAGEFGDTVRNCFEHVNSWLEERF' A
#
# COMPACT_ATOMS: atom_id res chain seq x y z
N MET A 1 4.10 3.51 1.33
CA MET A 1 2.93 2.63 1.14
C MET A 1 3.10 1.41 2.02
N GLY A 2 2.06 1.03 2.78
CA GLY A 2 2.00 -0.25 3.52
C GLY A 2 1.00 -1.20 2.88
N MET A 3 1.13 -2.50 3.17
CA MET A 3 0.27 -3.55 2.61
C MET A 3 -0.36 -4.32 3.76
N THR A 4 -1.70 -4.42 3.79
CA THR A 4 -2.43 -5.00 4.95
C THR A 4 -2.68 -6.50 4.82
N GLY A 5 -2.46 -7.09 3.63
CA GLY A 5 -2.63 -8.53 3.40
C GLY A 5 -1.53 -9.38 4.04
N SER A 6 -0.38 -8.78 4.39
CA SER A 6 0.71 -9.46 5.11
C SER A 6 1.37 -8.50 6.11
N TYR A 7 2.62 -8.70 6.50
CA TYR A 7 3.26 -7.99 7.62
C TYR A 7 3.81 -6.60 7.26
N GLU A 8 3.79 -6.19 5.99
CA GLU A 8 4.44 -4.97 5.50
C GLU A 8 3.86 -3.68 6.07
N PHE A 9 2.61 -3.69 6.54
CA PHE A 9 2.02 -2.52 7.21
C PHE A 9 2.85 -2.08 8.43
N MET A 10 3.37 -3.02 9.23
CA MET A 10 4.18 -2.70 10.43
C MET A 10 5.51 -2.04 10.04
N ALA A 11 6.16 -2.53 8.99
CA ALA A 11 7.41 -1.95 8.50
C ALA A 11 7.17 -0.54 7.92
N ALA A 12 6.05 -0.34 7.21
CA ALA A 12 5.70 0.96 6.63
C ALA A 12 5.53 2.05 7.70
N GLU A 13 4.88 1.73 8.83
CA GLU A 13 4.73 2.67 9.95
C GLU A 13 6.08 3.04 10.57
N ALA A 14 6.94 2.04 10.82
CA ALA A 14 8.26 2.29 11.37
C ALA A 14 9.12 3.15 10.43
N ILE A 15 9.10 2.89 9.12
CA ILE A 15 9.79 3.70 8.11
C ILE A 15 9.23 5.12 8.09
N TYR A 16 7.90 5.28 8.16
CA TYR A 16 7.28 6.60 8.18
C TYR A 16 7.72 7.41 9.39
N GLN A 17 7.75 6.81 10.59
CA GLN A 17 8.19 7.51 11.81
C GLN A 17 9.67 7.91 11.75
N ASN A 18 10.53 7.05 11.20
CA ASN A 18 11.98 7.27 11.17
C ASN A 18 12.48 8.05 9.94
N SER A 19 11.63 8.30 8.94
CA SER A 19 12.01 9.09 7.75
C SER A 19 12.23 10.56 8.11
N SER A 20 13.36 11.13 7.68
CA SER A 20 13.68 12.56 7.88
C SER A 20 12.99 13.49 6.88
N SER A 21 12.22 12.96 5.92
CA SER A 21 11.53 13.80 4.94
C SER A 21 10.48 14.69 5.62
N PRO A 22 10.52 16.02 5.43
CA PRO A 22 9.49 16.91 5.94
C PRO A 22 8.19 16.78 5.13
N ASP A 23 8.29 16.32 3.89
CA ASP A 23 7.15 16.06 3.01
C ASP A 23 7.04 14.56 2.75
N LYS A 24 6.16 13.91 3.51
CA LYS A 24 5.90 12.48 3.42
C LYS A 24 4.44 12.20 3.74
N GLN A 25 3.88 11.19 3.10
CA GLN A 25 2.54 10.69 3.35
C GLN A 25 2.58 9.17 3.50
N MET A 26 1.67 8.64 4.30
CA MET A 26 1.48 7.21 4.47
C MET A 26 0.08 6.83 4.04
N ALA A 27 -0.02 5.77 3.25
CA ALA A 27 -1.26 5.14 2.84
C ALA A 27 -1.05 3.62 2.81
N PHE A 28 -2.16 2.88 2.94
CA PHE A 28 -2.18 1.43 2.95
C PHE A 28 -3.01 0.91 1.78
N VAL A 29 -2.51 -0.13 1.12
CA VAL A 29 -3.25 -0.85 0.08
C VAL A 29 -3.89 -2.07 0.75
N ASP A 30 -5.21 -2.05 0.82
CA ASP A 30 -5.94 -3.10 1.52
C ASP A 30 -5.80 -4.45 0.79
N GLY A 31 -5.51 -5.51 1.53
CA GLY A 31 -5.37 -6.88 1.01
C GLY A 31 -4.13 -7.14 0.15
N ALA A 32 -3.25 -6.17 -0.04
CA ALA A 32 -2.00 -6.36 -0.77
C ALA A 32 -0.98 -7.15 0.07
N SER A 33 -0.18 -7.99 -0.60
CA SER A 33 0.96 -8.73 -0.03
C SER A 33 2.28 -7.97 -0.20
N HIS A 34 3.40 -8.60 0.19
CA HIS A 34 4.76 -8.08 0.02
C HIS A 34 5.04 -7.48 -1.36
N ASN A 35 4.59 -8.17 -2.41
CA ASN A 35 4.82 -7.77 -3.80
C ASN A 35 3.70 -6.91 -4.37
N ILE A 36 2.88 -6.28 -3.52
CA ILE A 36 1.77 -5.38 -3.89
C ILE A 36 0.61 -6.13 -4.58
N VAL A 37 0.77 -7.42 -4.90
CA VAL A 37 -0.28 -8.28 -5.46
C VAL A 37 -1.28 -8.71 -4.38
N PRO A 38 -2.52 -9.07 -4.74
CA PRO A 38 -3.53 -9.50 -3.77
C PRO A 38 -3.04 -10.70 -2.95
N GLU A 39 -3.19 -10.66 -1.63
CA GLU A 39 -2.91 -11.79 -0.76
C GLU A 39 -4.06 -12.78 -0.81
N LYS A 40 -3.95 -13.77 -1.71
CA LYS A 40 -4.98 -14.79 -1.92
C LYS A 40 -5.27 -15.60 -0.66
N ALA A 41 -4.29 -15.79 0.23
CA ALA A 41 -4.50 -16.56 1.45
C ALA A 41 -5.37 -15.81 2.48
N ALA A 42 -5.47 -14.48 2.37
CA ALA A 42 -6.28 -13.64 3.24
C ALA A 42 -7.70 -13.39 2.68
N GLU A 43 -7.99 -13.83 1.45
CA GLU A 43 -9.30 -13.67 0.82
C GLU A 43 -10.35 -14.59 1.49
N ARG A 44 -11.51 -14.01 1.82
CA ARG A 44 -12.72 -14.73 2.23
C ARG A 44 -13.47 -15.32 1.05
N PHE A 45 -13.33 -14.70 -0.12
CA PHE A 45 -13.87 -15.17 -1.40
C PHE A 45 -12.94 -14.73 -2.53
N ALA A 46 -12.93 -15.48 -3.62
CA ALA A 46 -12.02 -15.24 -4.73
C ALA A 46 -12.14 -13.81 -5.29
N GLY A 47 -11.02 -13.08 -5.28
CA GLY A 47 -10.94 -11.73 -5.82
C GLY A 47 -11.43 -10.62 -4.87
N GLU A 48 -11.58 -10.90 -3.57
CA GLU A 48 -12.00 -9.92 -2.56
C GLU A 48 -11.22 -8.60 -2.64
N PHE A 49 -9.91 -8.66 -2.88
CA PHE A 49 -9.03 -7.49 -2.86
C PHE A 49 -8.83 -6.82 -4.23
N GLY A 50 -9.41 -7.39 -5.30
CA GLY A 50 -9.34 -6.82 -6.66
C GLY A 50 -7.91 -6.67 -7.20
N ASP A 51 -7.65 -5.57 -7.92
CA ASP A 51 -6.34 -5.25 -8.48
C ASP A 51 -5.57 -4.28 -7.57
N THR A 52 -4.91 -4.84 -6.56
CA THR A 52 -4.12 -4.07 -5.60
C THR A 52 -2.92 -3.36 -6.22
N VAL A 53 -2.37 -3.90 -7.31
CA VAL A 53 -1.24 -3.30 -8.03
C VAL A 53 -1.69 -2.00 -8.69
N ARG A 54 -2.79 -2.06 -9.45
CA ARG A 54 -3.38 -0.88 -10.08
C ARG A 54 -3.74 0.18 -9.04
N ASN A 55 -4.44 -0.20 -7.97
CA ASN A 55 -4.84 0.74 -6.92
C ASN A 55 -3.64 1.44 -6.27
N CYS A 56 -2.55 0.70 -6.03
CA CYS A 56 -1.32 1.27 -5.47
C CYS A 56 -0.71 2.33 -6.41
N PHE A 57 -0.54 1.99 -7.69
CA PHE A 57 0.10 2.89 -8.65
C PHE A 57 -0.79 4.06 -9.07
N GLU A 58 -2.10 3.89 -9.15
CA GLU A 58 -3.04 4.99 -9.36
C GLU A 58 -2.97 6.01 -8.20
N HIS A 59 -2.93 5.54 -6.96
CA HIS A 59 -2.77 6.44 -5.80
C HIS A 59 -1.46 7.23 -5.86
N VAL A 60 -0.33 6.57 -6.20
CA VAL A 60 0.96 7.24 -6.36
C VAL A 60 0.92 8.25 -7.50
N ASN A 61 0.26 7.91 -8.62
CA ASN A 61 0.11 8.82 -9.76
C ASN A 61 -0.67 10.08 -9.38
N SER A 62 -1.84 9.93 -8.77
CA SER A 62 -2.65 11.07 -8.32
C SER A 62 -1.91 11.93 -7.30
N TRP A 63 -1.17 11.32 -6.37
CA TRP A 63 -0.35 12.06 -5.41
C TRP A 63 0.73 12.92 -6.07
N LEU A 64 1.34 12.43 -7.15
CA LEU A 64 2.34 13.19 -7.93
C LEU A 64 1.68 14.33 -8.71
N GLU A 65 0.57 14.05 -9.41
CA GLU A 65 -0.17 15.03 -10.22
C GLU A 65 -0.73 16.19 -9.40
N GLU A 66 -1.11 15.96 -8.14
CA GLU A 66 -1.60 17.01 -7.24
C GLU A 66 -0.49 17.98 -6.78
N ARG A 67 0.78 17.64 -6.96
CA ARG A 67 1.93 18.36 -6.37
C ARG A 67 2.89 18.95 -7.40
N PHE A 68 2.91 18.44 -8.63
CA PHE A 68 3.89 18.78 -9.68
C PHE A 68 3.21 18.96 -11.04
#